data_AF-A0A962ENZ4-F1
#
_entry.id   AF-A0A962ENZ4-F1
#
_cell.length_a   1.000
_cell.length_b   1.000
_cell.length_c   1.000
_cell.angle_alpha   90.00
_cell.angle_beta   90.00
_cell.angle_gamma   90.00
#
_symmetry.space_group_name_H-M   'P 1'
#
loop_
_entity.id
_entity.type
_entity.pdbx_description
1 polymer ?
#
loop_
_entity_poly.entity_id
_entity_poly.type
_entity_poly.pdbx_seq_one_letter_code
_entity_poly.pdbx_strand_id
1 'polypeptide(L)'
;MEYQMTPEEYFRKIIELYHDSRQPKYYNPNIKRGRSSSISSELEDLTALFIALNNPKVCAYYTDQPIKFEGSTTKYPDIVIQNQSGLIENLVDVKTDIGWNRNGMFAFCKEWEKRIESVKGTNTKFREGDTKIWNQGRFSRRLKYHVMIVTNKNSGKSLEKDYFKVKEQFRNIRLYILSEGLHPNNYKFSLPETMSRIQINHREFKRFFSCINKR
;
A
#
# COMPACT_ATOMS: atom_id res chain seq x y z
N MET A 1 -12.47 17.04 -1.98
CA MET A 1 -12.18 16.10 -0.89
C MET A 1 -11.21 16.81 0.02
N GLU A 2 -11.65 17.10 1.22
CA GLU A 2 -10.80 17.62 2.28
C GLU A 2 -10.12 16.43 2.95
N TYR A 3 -8.81 16.51 3.14
CA TYR A 3 -8.03 15.45 3.77
C TYR A 3 -7.90 15.76 5.26
N GLN A 4 -8.15 14.77 6.12
CA GLN A 4 -7.77 14.84 7.53
C GLN A 4 -6.24 14.68 7.69
N MET A 5 -5.64 13.76 6.93
CA MET A 5 -4.19 13.66 6.77
C MET A 5 -3.86 13.95 5.31
N THR A 6 -3.09 15.01 5.04
CA THR A 6 -2.77 15.38 3.65
C THR A 6 -1.73 14.43 3.04
N PRO A 7 -1.64 14.34 1.69
CA PRO A 7 -0.54 13.64 1.04
C PRO A 7 0.85 14.11 1.50
N GLU A 8 1.02 15.41 1.77
CA GLU A 8 2.26 15.98 2.30
C GLU A 8 2.59 15.46 3.69
N GLU A 9 1.60 15.41 4.59
CA GLU A 9 1.82 14.85 5.93
C GLU A 9 2.14 13.36 5.87
N TYR A 10 1.46 12.62 5.00
CA TYR A 10 1.74 11.21 4.76
C TYR A 10 3.18 11.00 4.28
N PHE A 11 3.65 11.79 3.30
CA PHE A 11 5.03 11.72 2.82
C PHE A 11 6.05 12.17 3.86
N ARG A 12 5.74 13.19 4.67
CA ARG A 12 6.59 13.61 5.79
C ARG A 12 6.84 12.43 6.74
N LYS A 13 5.77 11.72 7.13
CA LYS A 13 5.86 10.54 8.01
C LYS A 13 6.64 9.39 7.35
N ILE A 14 6.50 9.16 6.04
CA ILE A 14 7.33 8.17 5.31
C ILE A 14 8.82 8.52 5.40
N ILE A 15 9.18 9.79 5.22
CA ILE A 15 10.58 10.23 5.30
C ILE A 15 11.11 10.04 6.73
N GLU A 16 10.32 10.35 7.75
CA GLU A 16 10.66 10.10 9.16
C GLU A 16 10.98 8.63 9.41
N LEU A 17 10.11 7.72 8.95
CA LEU A 17 10.36 6.27 9.03
C LEU A 17 11.72 5.89 8.40
N TYR A 18 12.04 6.43 7.23
CA TYR A 18 13.34 6.18 6.60
C TYR A 18 14.52 6.77 7.37
N HIS A 19 14.39 7.94 7.97
CA HIS A 19 15.43 8.53 8.80
C HIS A 19 15.69 7.70 10.06
N ASP A 20 14.62 7.31 10.76
CA ASP A 20 14.69 6.51 11.99
C ASP A 20 15.28 5.12 11.72
N SER A 21 14.95 4.53 10.56
CA SER A 21 15.44 3.21 10.15
C SER A 21 16.98 3.11 10.04
N ARG A 22 17.69 4.25 9.98
CA ARG A 22 19.16 4.30 9.87
C ARG A 22 19.85 3.95 11.19
N GLN A 23 19.15 4.12 12.31
CA GLN A 23 19.71 3.84 13.63
C GLN A 23 19.46 2.38 14.05
N PRO A 24 20.32 1.81 14.91
CA PRO A 24 19.99 0.58 15.62
C PRO A 24 18.70 0.77 16.44
N LYS A 25 17.84 -0.25 16.45
CA LYS A 25 16.59 -0.22 17.24
C LYS A 25 16.84 -0.11 18.75
N TYR A 26 17.96 -0.63 19.22
CA TYR A 26 18.39 -0.57 20.60
C TYR A 26 19.75 0.08 20.68
N TYR A 27 19.89 1.06 21.58
CA TYR A 27 21.13 1.78 21.77
C TYR A 27 22.17 0.92 22.48
N ASN A 28 23.34 0.79 21.87
CA ASN A 28 24.56 0.33 22.51
C ASN A 28 25.74 0.94 21.73
N PRO A 29 26.77 1.49 22.41
CA PRO A 29 27.90 2.13 21.73
C PRO A 29 28.65 1.19 20.78
N ASN A 30 28.62 -0.12 21.04
CA ASN A 30 29.28 -1.16 20.25
C ASN A 30 28.42 -1.70 19.09
N ILE A 31 27.14 -1.32 19.00
CA ILE A 31 26.27 -1.71 17.89
C ILE A 31 26.27 -0.59 16.85
N LYS A 32 26.77 -0.90 15.66
CA LYS A 32 26.73 0.00 14.50
C LYS A 32 25.89 -0.64 13.39
N ARG A 33 25.20 0.19 12.62
CA ARG A 33 24.33 -0.26 11.55
C ARG A 33 24.96 0.04 10.19
N GLY A 34 25.12 -0.99 9.36
CA GLY A 34 25.67 -0.83 8.00
C GLY A 34 24.64 -0.45 6.93
N ARG A 35 23.35 -0.71 7.17
CA ARG A 35 22.23 -0.41 6.25
C ARG A 35 20.95 -0.14 7.04
N SER A 36 20.08 0.74 6.55
CA SER A 36 18.76 0.98 7.14
C SER A 36 17.95 -0.31 7.39
N SER A 37 17.14 -0.34 8.45
CA SER A 37 16.08 -1.33 8.61
C SER A 37 15.10 -1.29 7.44
N SER A 38 14.41 -2.40 7.19
CA SER A 38 13.15 -2.34 6.45
C SER A 38 12.16 -1.48 7.23
N ILE A 39 11.34 -0.71 6.51
CA ILE A 39 10.21 0.06 7.06
C ILE A 39 8.86 -0.49 6.58
N SER A 40 8.83 -1.71 6.01
CA SER A 40 7.64 -2.24 5.33
C SER A 40 6.43 -2.25 6.26
N SER A 41 6.55 -2.88 7.42
CA SER A 41 5.43 -2.99 8.37
C SER A 41 4.96 -1.62 8.85
N GLU A 42 5.88 -0.71 9.21
CA GLU A 42 5.51 0.65 9.61
C GLU A 42 4.86 1.46 8.48
N LEU A 43 5.28 1.23 7.22
CA LEU A 43 4.68 1.86 6.05
C LEU A 43 3.26 1.33 5.79
N GLU A 44 3.02 0.03 5.98
CA GLU A 44 1.71 -0.60 5.83
C GLU A 44 0.72 -0.01 6.86
N ASP A 45 1.13 0.09 8.13
CA ASP A 45 0.34 0.71 9.19
C ASP A 45 0.09 2.21 8.94
N LEU A 46 1.11 2.95 8.52
CA LEU A 46 0.97 4.36 8.16
C LEU A 46 0.02 4.56 6.98
N THR A 47 0.07 3.67 5.99
CA THR A 47 -0.83 3.69 4.84
C THR A 47 -2.27 3.39 5.28
N ALA A 48 -2.47 2.42 6.17
CA ALA A 48 -3.79 2.12 6.73
C ALA A 48 -4.36 3.31 7.50
N LEU A 49 -3.54 3.96 8.34
CA LEU A 49 -3.92 5.19 9.06
C LEU A 49 -4.33 6.31 8.09
N PHE A 50 -3.52 6.56 7.06
CA PHE A 50 -3.80 7.58 6.05
C PHE A 50 -5.12 7.32 5.32
N ILE A 51 -5.42 6.05 5.00
CA ILE A 51 -6.70 5.69 4.37
C ILE A 51 -7.84 5.87 5.37
N ALA A 52 -7.69 5.40 6.60
CA ALA A 52 -8.72 5.43 7.62
C ALA A 52 -9.18 6.86 7.97
N LEU A 53 -8.24 7.80 8.13
CA LEU A 53 -8.55 9.20 8.42
C LEU A 53 -9.26 9.92 7.26
N ASN A 54 -9.01 9.49 6.03
CA ASN A 54 -9.52 10.16 4.83
C ASN A 54 -10.71 9.44 4.17
N ASN A 55 -11.09 8.26 4.68
CA ASN A 55 -12.25 7.53 4.23
C ASN A 55 -13.48 7.92 5.09
N PRO A 56 -14.52 8.53 4.53
CA PRO A 56 -15.70 8.92 5.28
C PRO A 56 -16.56 7.73 5.76
N LYS A 57 -16.30 6.52 5.23
CA LYS A 57 -17.01 5.30 5.65
C LYS A 57 -16.33 4.70 6.87
N VAL A 58 -17.14 4.27 7.85
CA VAL A 58 -16.65 3.48 8.97
C VAL A 58 -16.30 2.07 8.48
N CYS A 59 -15.02 1.73 8.54
CA CYS A 59 -14.47 0.44 8.13
C CYS A 59 -13.48 -0.06 9.19
N ALA A 60 -13.28 -1.37 9.22
CA ALA A 60 -12.11 -1.99 9.81
C ALA A 60 -10.98 -2.07 8.77
N TYR A 61 -9.75 -1.82 9.23
CA TYR A 61 -8.53 -1.86 8.43
C TYR A 61 -7.59 -2.88 9.07
N TYR A 62 -7.41 -4.03 8.41
CA TYR A 62 -6.50 -5.07 8.90
C TYR A 62 -5.21 -5.00 8.11
N THR A 63 -4.08 -4.80 8.80
CA THR A 63 -2.74 -4.77 8.23
C THR A 63 -2.06 -6.14 8.37
N ASP A 64 -1.24 -6.50 7.38
CA ASP A 64 -0.53 -7.80 7.30
C ASP A 64 -1.43 -9.02 7.63
N GLN A 65 -2.68 -8.98 7.15
CA GLN A 65 -3.70 -9.94 7.55
C GLN A 65 -3.69 -11.15 6.60
N PRO A 66 -3.34 -12.37 7.07
CA PRO A 66 -3.54 -13.58 6.29
C PRO A 66 -5.01 -13.77 5.95
N ILE A 67 -5.33 -13.77 4.65
CA ILE A 67 -6.67 -14.02 4.13
C ILE A 67 -6.69 -15.30 3.31
N LYS A 68 -7.66 -16.17 3.63
CA LYS A 68 -7.91 -17.36 2.83
C LYS A 68 -8.68 -16.99 1.56
N PHE A 69 -8.05 -17.24 0.42
CA PHE A 69 -8.70 -17.16 -0.88
C PHE A 69 -9.28 -18.54 -1.18
N GLU A 70 -10.58 -18.65 -1.42
CA GLU A 70 -11.21 -19.94 -1.71
C GLU A 70 -10.54 -20.59 -2.94
N GLY A 71 -10.20 -21.87 -2.85
CA GLY A 71 -9.48 -22.59 -3.91
C GLY A 71 -8.02 -22.16 -4.13
N SER A 72 -7.43 -21.36 -3.24
CA SER A 72 -6.04 -20.91 -3.34
C SER A 72 -5.29 -20.95 -2.01
N THR A 73 -3.99 -20.66 -2.06
CA THR A 73 -3.17 -20.45 -0.87
C THR A 73 -3.53 -19.13 -0.20
N THR A 74 -3.31 -19.06 1.12
CA THR A 74 -3.44 -17.83 1.90
C THR A 74 -2.66 -16.70 1.24
N LYS A 75 -3.29 -15.53 1.15
CA LYS A 75 -2.69 -14.30 0.63
C LYS A 75 -2.55 -13.28 1.75
N TYR A 76 -1.61 -12.38 1.56
CA TYR A 76 -1.24 -11.33 2.51
C TYR A 76 -1.27 -10.02 1.75
N PRO A 77 -2.47 -9.47 1.46
CA PRO A 77 -2.55 -8.08 1.05
C PRO A 77 -2.07 -7.22 2.21
N ASP A 78 -1.34 -6.15 1.92
CA ASP A 78 -0.78 -5.28 2.97
C ASP A 78 -1.90 -4.66 3.84
N ILE A 79 -3.06 -4.34 3.24
CA ILE A 79 -4.25 -3.81 3.93
C ILE A 79 -5.53 -4.41 3.38
N VAL A 80 -6.42 -4.81 4.30
CA VAL A 80 -7.78 -5.28 4.02
C VAL A 80 -8.77 -4.25 4.55
N ILE A 81 -9.61 -3.72 3.66
CA ILE A 81 -10.66 -2.76 4.04
C ILE A 81 -12.01 -3.49 4.08
N GLN A 82 -12.54 -3.66 5.28
CA GLN A 82 -13.82 -4.32 5.54
C GLN A 82 -14.82 -3.31 6.10
N ASN A 83 -16.00 -3.22 5.50
CA ASN A 83 -17.05 -2.36 6.06
C ASN A 83 -17.76 -3.02 7.27
N GLN A 84 -18.64 -2.27 7.91
CA GLN A 84 -19.39 -2.75 9.10
C GLN A 84 -20.28 -3.98 8.84
N SER A 85 -20.66 -4.28 7.59
CA SER A 85 -21.43 -5.50 7.26
C SER A 85 -20.55 -6.72 6.96
N GLY A 86 -19.24 -6.60 7.14
CA GLY A 86 -18.27 -7.67 6.86
C GLY A 86 -17.88 -7.77 5.37
N LEU A 87 -18.33 -6.85 4.52
CA LEU A 87 -18.01 -6.84 3.09
C LEU A 87 -16.62 -6.23 2.85
N ILE A 88 -15.78 -6.97 2.12
CA ILE A 88 -14.45 -6.57 1.70
C ILE A 88 -14.54 -6.07 0.26
N GLU A 89 -14.41 -4.76 0.06
CA GLU A 89 -14.51 -4.12 -1.26
C GLU A 89 -13.15 -3.76 -1.86
N ASN A 90 -12.16 -3.52 -0.99
CA ASN A 90 -10.86 -3.01 -1.38
C ASN A 90 -9.76 -3.75 -0.61
N LEU A 91 -8.75 -4.19 -1.35
CA LEU A 91 -7.48 -4.68 -0.83
C LEU A 91 -6.39 -3.73 -1.32
N VAL A 92 -5.37 -3.46 -0.51
CA VAL A 92 -4.30 -2.53 -0.85
C VAL A 92 -2.95 -3.18 -0.59
N ASP A 93 -2.03 -3.01 -1.53
CA ASP A 93 -0.60 -3.20 -1.35
C ASP A 93 0.11 -1.86 -1.50
N VAL A 94 1.04 -1.58 -0.60
CA VAL A 94 1.99 -0.47 -0.68
C VAL A 94 3.38 -1.03 -0.98
N LYS A 95 4.08 -0.41 -1.94
CA LYS A 95 5.45 -0.78 -2.30
C LYS A 95 6.31 0.48 -2.34
N THR A 96 7.47 0.42 -1.68
CA THR A 96 8.40 1.55 -1.60
C THR A 96 8.97 1.92 -2.97
N ASP A 97 9.37 0.89 -3.72
CA ASP A 97 9.84 0.91 -5.10
C ASP A 97 9.54 -0.46 -5.75
N ILE A 98 9.97 -0.66 -7.00
CA ILE A 98 9.78 -1.96 -7.69
C ILE A 98 11.06 -2.80 -7.82
N GLY A 99 12.13 -2.48 -7.07
CA GLY A 99 13.42 -3.18 -7.15
C GLY A 99 13.33 -4.69 -6.87
N TRP A 100 12.26 -5.14 -6.22
CA TRP A 100 11.98 -6.53 -5.91
C TRP A 100 11.42 -7.35 -7.09
N ASN A 101 10.79 -6.71 -8.08
CA ASN A 101 10.02 -7.42 -9.10
C ASN A 101 10.79 -7.60 -10.42
N ARG A 102 11.56 -8.69 -10.51
CA ARG A 102 12.34 -9.04 -11.72
C ARG A 102 11.47 -9.24 -12.98
N ASN A 103 10.21 -9.63 -12.82
CA ASN A 103 9.28 -9.91 -13.93
C ASN A 103 8.45 -8.69 -14.33
N GLY A 104 8.63 -7.54 -13.67
CA GLY A 104 7.93 -6.29 -13.96
C GLY A 104 6.54 -6.18 -13.33
N MET A 105 6.10 -4.94 -13.12
CA MET A 105 4.86 -4.63 -12.42
C MET A 105 3.62 -5.14 -13.17
N PHE A 106 3.67 -5.17 -14.49
CA PHE A 106 2.58 -5.70 -15.30
C PHE A 106 2.30 -7.19 -15.02
N ALA A 107 3.35 -8.02 -14.88
CA ALA A 107 3.19 -9.45 -14.61
C ALA A 107 2.56 -9.70 -13.22
N PHE A 108 3.01 -8.94 -12.21
CA PHE A 108 2.43 -8.96 -10.88
C PHE A 108 0.94 -8.59 -10.88
N CYS A 109 0.59 -7.48 -11.53
CA CYS A 109 -0.81 -7.06 -11.66
C CYS A 109 -1.65 -8.08 -12.45
N LYS A 110 -1.10 -8.73 -13.47
CA LYS A 110 -1.79 -9.77 -14.25
C LYS A 110 -2.15 -10.98 -13.38
N GLU A 111 -1.25 -11.38 -12.50
CA GLU A 111 -1.50 -12.48 -11.58
C GLU A 111 -2.58 -12.12 -10.57
N TRP A 112 -2.50 -10.92 -9.98
CA TRP A 112 -3.52 -10.44 -9.07
C TRP A 112 -4.88 -10.25 -9.73
N GLU A 113 -4.95 -9.80 -10.99
CA GLU A 113 -6.23 -9.67 -11.70
C GLU A 113 -6.97 -11.01 -11.73
N LYS A 114 -6.27 -12.11 -12.01
CA LYS A 114 -6.84 -13.47 -12.00
C LYS A 114 -7.28 -13.90 -10.60
N ARG A 115 -6.45 -13.67 -9.58
CA ARG A 115 -6.74 -14.03 -8.18
C ARG A 115 -7.94 -13.27 -7.64
N ILE A 116 -8.06 -11.99 -7.96
CA ILE A 116 -9.17 -11.15 -7.54
C ILE A 116 -10.45 -11.59 -8.24
N GLU A 117 -10.37 -11.87 -9.54
CA GLU A 117 -11.52 -12.39 -10.28
C GLU A 117 -12.05 -13.71 -9.70
N SER A 118 -11.17 -14.62 -9.27
CA SER A 118 -11.57 -15.92 -8.75
C SER A 118 -12.23 -15.88 -7.36
N VAL A 119 -12.06 -14.82 -6.58
CA VAL A 119 -12.62 -14.73 -5.21
C VAL A 119 -13.78 -13.75 -5.07
N LYS A 120 -14.16 -13.05 -6.13
CA LYS A 120 -15.29 -12.12 -6.08
C LYS A 120 -16.58 -12.82 -5.66
N GLY A 121 -17.26 -12.25 -4.67
CA GLY A 121 -18.55 -12.75 -4.20
C GLY A 121 -18.47 -13.93 -3.22
N THR A 122 -17.28 -14.50 -2.99
CA THR A 122 -17.07 -15.63 -2.08
C THR A 122 -16.88 -15.17 -0.64
N ASN A 123 -17.07 -16.11 0.29
CA ASN A 123 -16.83 -15.87 1.71
C ASN A 123 -15.36 -16.14 2.05
N THR A 124 -14.86 -15.45 3.06
CA THR A 124 -13.54 -15.67 3.64
C THR A 124 -13.62 -15.60 5.15
N LYS A 125 -12.56 -16.10 5.81
CA LYS A 125 -12.36 -15.97 7.24
C LYS A 125 -10.89 -15.78 7.53
N PHE A 126 -10.59 -15.01 8.56
CA PHE A 126 -9.24 -14.71 8.99
C PHE A 126 -9.21 -14.53 10.51
N ARG A 127 -8.01 -14.57 11.10
CA ARG A 127 -7.83 -14.40 12.55
C ARG A 127 -7.05 -13.14 12.83
N GLU A 128 -7.48 -12.40 13.83
CA GLU A 128 -6.70 -11.29 14.37
C GLU A 128 -5.34 -11.77 14.88
N GLY A 129 -4.32 -10.92 14.68
CA GLY A 129 -2.93 -11.24 15.03
C GLY A 129 -2.71 -11.40 16.53
N ASP A 130 -3.37 -10.59 17.35
CA ASP A 130 -3.21 -10.54 18.81
C ASP A 130 -4.21 -11.46 19.53
N THR A 131 -5.51 -11.27 19.32
CA THR A 131 -6.58 -11.99 20.04
C THR A 131 -6.81 -13.40 19.52
N LYS A 132 -6.39 -13.68 18.27
CA LYS A 132 -6.67 -14.92 17.53
C LYS A 132 -8.17 -15.18 17.29
N ILE A 133 -9.03 -14.20 17.51
CA ILE A 133 -10.48 -14.28 17.26
C ILE A 133 -10.73 -14.42 15.76
N TRP A 134 -11.70 -15.26 15.40
CA TRP A 134 -12.12 -15.43 14.01
C TRP A 134 -13.02 -14.28 13.55
N ASN A 135 -12.62 -13.62 12.47
CA ASN A 135 -13.44 -12.69 11.73
C ASN A 135 -13.97 -13.35 10.46
N GLN A 136 -15.24 -13.08 10.17
CA GLN A 136 -15.89 -13.47 8.92
C GLN A 136 -15.83 -12.31 7.94
N GLY A 137 -15.68 -12.62 6.65
CA GLY A 137 -15.74 -11.62 5.59
C GLY A 137 -16.37 -12.17 4.33
N ARG A 138 -16.85 -11.26 3.48
CA ARG A 138 -17.30 -11.60 2.13
C ARG A 138 -16.64 -10.68 1.14
N PHE A 139 -16.01 -11.23 0.11
CA PHE A 139 -15.48 -10.43 -0.97
C PHE A 139 -16.62 -9.87 -1.82
N SER A 140 -16.55 -8.57 -2.10
CA SER A 140 -17.51 -7.93 -2.98
C SER A 140 -17.42 -8.46 -4.41
N ARG A 141 -18.54 -8.52 -5.13
CA ARG A 141 -18.53 -8.77 -6.58
C ARG A 141 -17.80 -7.67 -7.36
N ARG A 142 -17.60 -6.51 -6.75
CA ARG A 142 -16.89 -5.36 -7.31
C ARG A 142 -15.48 -5.19 -6.73
N LEU A 143 -14.94 -6.20 -6.03
CA LEU A 143 -13.64 -6.18 -5.36
C LEU A 143 -12.55 -5.52 -6.22
N LYS A 144 -11.82 -4.58 -5.63
CA LYS A 144 -10.67 -3.91 -6.22
C LYS A 144 -9.40 -4.20 -5.43
N TYR A 145 -8.30 -4.26 -6.16
CA TYR A 145 -6.95 -4.39 -5.61
C TYR A 145 -6.13 -3.18 -6.01
N HIS A 146 -5.64 -2.46 -5.02
CA HIS A 146 -4.92 -1.21 -5.18
C HIS A 146 -3.45 -1.47 -4.93
N VAL A 147 -2.59 -1.07 -5.87
CA VAL A 147 -1.14 -1.17 -5.71
C VAL A 147 -0.59 0.25 -5.67
N MET A 148 -0.11 0.69 -4.52
CA MET A 148 0.40 2.03 -4.26
C MET A 148 1.92 2.00 -4.28
N ILE A 149 2.53 2.56 -5.33
CA ILE A 149 3.97 2.72 -5.43
C ILE A 149 4.35 4.08 -4.86
N VAL A 150 5.09 4.10 -3.75
CA VAL A 150 5.46 5.33 -3.05
C VAL A 150 6.22 6.27 -3.97
N THR A 151 7.20 5.77 -4.73
CA THR A 151 7.95 6.59 -5.70
C THR A 151 8.32 5.82 -6.96
N ASN A 152 8.31 6.51 -8.11
CA ASN A 152 8.86 5.94 -9.36
C ASN A 152 10.39 5.93 -9.38
N LYS A 153 11.05 6.58 -8.42
CA LYS A 153 12.51 6.64 -8.40
C LYS A 153 13.08 5.24 -8.15
N ASN A 154 14.18 4.91 -8.84
CA ASN A 154 14.82 3.60 -8.82
C ASN A 154 13.97 2.43 -9.33
N SER A 155 12.80 2.72 -9.93
CA SER A 155 11.88 1.69 -10.42
C SER A 155 12.14 1.25 -11.88
N GLY A 156 13.25 1.67 -12.49
CA GLY A 156 13.57 1.31 -13.88
C GLY A 156 12.64 1.96 -14.93
N LYS A 157 12.97 1.79 -16.22
CA LYS A 157 12.26 2.43 -17.34
C LYS A 157 10.91 1.79 -17.69
N SER A 158 10.60 0.60 -17.18
CA SER A 158 9.39 -0.15 -17.54
C SER A 158 8.16 0.21 -16.70
N LEU A 159 8.31 0.82 -15.52
CA LEU A 159 7.20 1.07 -14.61
C LEU A 159 6.10 1.93 -15.25
N GLU A 160 6.49 2.99 -15.95
CA GLU A 160 5.54 3.90 -16.59
C GLU A 160 4.75 3.18 -17.69
N LYS A 161 5.44 2.40 -18.54
CA LYS A 161 4.80 1.56 -19.56
C LYS A 161 3.85 0.54 -18.93
N ASP A 162 4.26 -0.10 -17.84
CA ASP A 162 3.43 -1.05 -17.10
C ASP A 162 2.21 -0.37 -16.48
N TYR A 163 2.36 0.85 -15.96
CA TYR A 163 1.27 1.65 -15.42
C TYR A 163 0.17 1.91 -16.45
N PHE A 164 0.53 2.35 -17.66
CA PHE A 164 -0.46 2.57 -18.71
C PHE A 164 -1.13 1.26 -19.15
N LYS A 165 -0.35 0.19 -19.33
CA LYS A 165 -0.90 -1.13 -19.69
C LYS A 165 -1.85 -1.69 -18.64
N VAL A 166 -1.50 -1.60 -17.35
CA VAL A 166 -2.34 -2.06 -16.24
C VAL A 166 -3.65 -1.28 -16.21
N LYS A 167 -3.57 0.04 -16.40
CA LYS A 167 -4.75 0.92 -16.41
C LYS A 167 -5.71 0.62 -17.56
N GLU A 168 -5.19 0.24 -18.72
CA GLU A 168 -5.96 -0.10 -19.91
C GLU A 168 -6.56 -1.52 -19.81
N GLN A 169 -5.78 -2.50 -19.36
CA GLN A 169 -6.13 -3.91 -19.50
C GLN A 169 -6.83 -4.52 -18.29
N PHE A 170 -6.62 -3.99 -17.08
CA PHE A 170 -7.11 -4.63 -15.85
C PHE A 170 -8.28 -3.86 -15.24
N ARG A 171 -9.38 -4.58 -14.99
CA ARG A 171 -10.60 -3.99 -14.46
C ARG A 171 -10.61 -4.00 -12.92
N ASN A 172 -9.93 -4.95 -12.29
CA ASN A 172 -9.93 -5.09 -10.83
C ASN A 172 -8.69 -4.49 -10.17
N ILE A 173 -7.57 -4.44 -10.90
CA ILE A 173 -6.34 -3.82 -10.41
C ILE A 173 -6.32 -2.32 -10.67
N ARG A 174 -5.79 -1.56 -9.71
CA ARG A 174 -5.48 -0.14 -9.84
C ARG A 174 -4.06 0.11 -9.33
N LEU A 175 -3.14 0.44 -10.23
CA LEU A 175 -1.76 0.80 -9.89
C LEU A 175 -1.62 2.31 -9.79
N TYR A 176 -1.03 2.82 -8.71
CA TYR A 176 -0.83 4.25 -8.41
C TYR A 176 0.66 4.53 -8.24
N ILE A 177 1.15 5.64 -8.81
CA ILE A 177 2.51 6.14 -8.58
C ILE A 177 2.38 7.44 -7.79
N LEU A 178 2.74 7.41 -6.51
CA LEU A 178 2.39 8.48 -5.57
C LEU A 178 3.35 9.66 -5.59
N SER A 179 4.59 9.45 -6.01
CA SER A 179 5.57 10.54 -6.15
C SER A 179 6.63 10.28 -7.19
N GLU A 180 7.28 11.38 -7.59
CA GLU A 180 8.42 11.43 -8.50
C GLU A 180 9.52 12.37 -7.99
N GLY A 181 10.60 12.50 -8.77
CA GLY A 181 11.73 13.37 -8.44
C GLY A 181 12.73 12.71 -7.49
N LEU A 182 12.68 13.09 -6.20
CA LEU A 182 13.56 12.57 -5.16
C LEU A 182 12.97 11.33 -4.49
N HIS A 183 13.80 10.32 -4.21
CA HIS A 183 13.38 9.16 -3.43
C HIS A 183 13.22 9.54 -1.95
N PRO A 184 12.15 9.14 -1.23
CA PRO A 184 11.97 9.49 0.18
C PRO A 184 13.11 8.99 1.07
N ASN A 185 13.62 7.79 0.79
CA ASN A 185 14.85 7.26 1.39
C ASN A 185 16.13 7.85 0.75
N ASN A 186 16.40 9.13 0.94
CA ASN A 186 17.65 9.74 0.51
C ASN A 186 18.56 10.09 1.70
N TYR A 187 19.86 9.95 1.53
CA TYR A 187 20.85 10.15 2.61
C TYR A 187 21.46 11.56 2.62
N LYS A 188 21.16 12.38 1.61
CA LYS A 188 21.87 13.64 1.37
C LYS A 188 21.17 14.85 1.98
N PHE A 189 19.85 14.79 2.08
CA PHE A 189 19.04 15.94 2.44
C PHE A 189 18.37 15.71 3.80
N SER A 190 18.13 16.80 4.52
CA SER A 190 17.27 16.83 5.70
C SER A 190 15.81 16.56 5.31
N LEU A 191 14.93 16.35 6.31
CA LEU A 191 13.50 16.16 6.07
C LEU A 191 12.86 17.36 5.33
N PRO A 192 13.07 18.64 5.73
CA PRO A 192 12.51 19.77 5.01
C PRO A 192 13.00 19.88 3.57
N GLU A 193 14.29 19.64 3.34
CA GLU A 193 14.88 19.65 2.00
C GLU A 193 14.40 18.48 1.14
N THR A 194 14.13 17.33 1.75
CA THR A 194 13.54 16.18 1.05
C THR A 194 12.12 16.50 0.62
N MET A 195 11.30 17.04 1.54
CA MET A 195 9.92 17.41 1.26
C MET A 195 9.80 18.45 0.13
N SER A 196 10.70 19.42 0.04
CA SER A 196 10.68 20.42 -1.04
C SER A 196 11.09 19.88 -2.41
N ARG A 197 11.73 18.71 -2.47
CA ARG A 197 12.25 18.09 -3.70
C ARG A 197 11.44 16.89 -4.18
N ILE A 198 10.61 16.30 -3.31
CA ILE A 198 9.66 15.25 -3.70
C ILE A 198 8.51 15.90 -4.47
N GLN A 199 8.14 15.29 -5.59
CA GLN A 199 6.97 15.71 -6.36
C GLN A 199 5.82 14.76 -6.07
N ILE A 200 4.89 15.17 -5.20
CA ILE A 200 3.74 14.36 -4.80
C ILE A 200 2.65 14.41 -5.87
N ASN A 201 2.19 13.23 -6.32
CA ASN A 201 1.16 13.12 -7.35
C ASN A 201 -0.26 13.15 -6.74
N HIS A 202 -0.76 14.35 -6.45
CA HIS A 202 -2.10 14.55 -5.87
C HIS A 202 -3.25 13.95 -6.71
N ARG A 203 -3.06 13.81 -8.03
CA ARG A 203 -4.07 13.21 -8.91
C ARG A 203 -4.26 11.73 -8.59
N GLU A 204 -3.19 11.02 -8.27
CA GLU A 204 -3.25 9.59 -7.93
C GLU A 204 -3.95 9.35 -6.58
N PHE A 205 -3.71 10.22 -5.58
CA PHE A 205 -4.47 10.20 -4.32
C PHE A 205 -5.97 10.44 -4.54
N LYS A 206 -6.32 11.50 -5.30
CA LYS A 206 -7.72 11.78 -5.65
C LYS A 206 -8.35 10.58 -6.37
N ARG A 207 -7.63 9.94 -7.29
CA ARG A 207 -8.09 8.76 -8.01
C ARG A 207 -8.31 7.57 -7.07
N PHE A 208 -7.39 7.31 -6.15
CA PHE A 208 -7.51 6.25 -5.15
C PHE A 208 -8.76 6.45 -4.29
N PHE A 209 -8.91 7.62 -3.66
CA PHE A 209 -10.05 7.89 -2.81
C PHE A 209 -11.37 7.93 -3.58
N SER A 210 -11.37 8.39 -4.83
CA SER A 210 -12.55 8.29 -5.70
C SER A 210 -12.98 6.84 -5.98
N CYS A 211 -12.08 5.87 -5.83
CA CYS A 211 -12.38 4.47 -6.05
C CYS A 211 -12.96 3.83 -4.78
N ILE A 212 -12.31 4.02 -3.63
CA ILE A 212 -12.75 3.41 -2.37
C ILE A 212 -14.02 4.08 -1.81
N ASN A 213 -14.27 5.35 -2.13
CA ASN A 213 -15.45 6.08 -1.69
C ASN A 213 -16.66 5.92 -2.63
N LYS A 214 -16.52 5.21 -3.76
CA LYS A 214 -17.66 4.95 -4.65
C LYS A 214 -18.70 4.05 -3.99
N ARG A 215 -19.96 4.25 -4.39
CA ARG A 215 -21.15 3.50 -3.97
C ARG A 215 -21.36 2.29 -4.88
#